data_AF-A0A9D5YD19-F1
#
_entry.id   AF-A0A9D5YD19-F1
#
_cell.length_a   1.000
_cell.length_b   1.000
_cell.length_c   1.000
_cell.angle_alpha   90.00
_cell.angle_beta   90.00
_cell.angle_gamma   90.00
#
_symmetry.space_group_name_H-M   'P 1'
#
loop_
_entity.id
_entity.type
_entity.pdbx_description
1 polymer ?
#
loop_
_entity_poly.entity_id
_entity_poly.type
_entity_poly.pdbx_seq_one_letter_code
_entity_poly.pdbx_strand_id
1 'polypeptide(L)'
;MFSSDGGESESDGSASVFSYTEQFYKHLPFYLSIGVTYDQYWNDDCCLVKYYREAFKLKSERKNEELWLQGLYIYEALCDVSPILHAFAKRGTKATPYSSQPYALTENKVKENKEKKEKAEFDKAKAMMEAFASAFNSRLKAKDKEVGKGE
;
A
#
# COMPACT_ATOMS: atom_id res chain seq x y z
N MET A 1 -49.67 12.00 -64.98
CA MET A 1 -50.33 11.79 -63.67
C MET A 1 -49.23 11.73 -62.63
N PHE A 2 -49.18 12.75 -61.79
CA PHE A 2 -48.22 12.91 -60.70
C PHE A 2 -48.83 12.20 -59.48
N SER A 3 -48.15 11.21 -58.92
CA SER A 3 -48.49 10.67 -57.60
C SER A 3 -47.25 10.72 -56.73
N SER A 4 -47.30 11.71 -55.85
CA SER A 4 -46.51 11.87 -54.65
C SER A 4 -46.85 10.74 -53.68
N ASP A 5 -45.86 10.08 -53.11
CA ASP A 5 -46.00 9.49 -51.78
C ASP A 5 -44.68 9.69 -51.03
N GLY A 6 -44.72 10.62 -50.09
CA GLY A 6 -43.64 10.93 -49.19
C GLY A 6 -43.72 9.99 -47.99
N GLY A 7 -42.75 9.09 -47.88
CA GLY A 7 -42.47 8.38 -46.64
C GLY A 7 -41.35 9.08 -45.91
N GLU A 8 -41.70 9.89 -44.91
CA GLU A 8 -40.77 10.46 -43.94
C GLU A 8 -40.06 9.32 -43.19
N SER A 9 -38.75 9.19 -43.40
CA SER A 9 -37.90 8.46 -42.48
C SER A 9 -37.50 9.42 -41.36
N GLU A 10 -38.22 9.41 -40.25
CA GLU A 10 -37.75 9.95 -38.97
C GLU A 10 -36.52 9.17 -38.52
N SER A 11 -35.34 9.59 -38.99
CA SER A 11 -34.07 9.16 -38.42
C SER A 11 -33.78 10.01 -37.19
N ASP A 12 -34.47 9.72 -36.09
CA ASP A 12 -34.15 10.30 -34.80
C ASP A 12 -32.92 9.58 -34.22
N GLY A 13 -31.77 9.97 -34.76
CA GLY A 13 -30.45 9.51 -34.39
C GLY A 13 -29.49 10.63 -34.69
N SER A 14 -29.40 11.60 -33.78
CA SER A 14 -28.48 12.74 -33.87
C SER A 14 -27.03 12.26 -33.82
N ALA A 15 -26.56 11.71 -34.93
CA ALA A 15 -25.15 11.44 -35.16
C ALA A 15 -24.40 12.77 -35.06
N SER A 16 -23.41 12.83 -34.17
CA SER A 16 -22.68 14.07 -33.89
C SER A 16 -22.10 14.64 -35.19
N VAL A 17 -22.28 15.94 -35.42
CA VAL A 17 -21.86 16.67 -36.63
C VAL A 17 -20.32 16.80 -36.75
N PHE A 18 -19.55 16.17 -35.86
CA PHE A 18 -18.09 16.26 -35.87
C PHE A 18 -17.49 15.33 -36.94
N SER A 19 -16.52 15.85 -37.69
CA SER A 19 -15.74 14.99 -38.57
C SER A 19 -14.96 13.98 -37.73
N TYR A 20 -14.77 12.75 -38.25
CA TYR A 20 -13.97 11.73 -37.57
C TYR A 20 -12.59 12.29 -37.17
N THR A 21 -11.99 13.11 -38.02
CA THR A 21 -10.69 13.76 -37.78
C THR A 21 -10.70 14.67 -36.55
N GLU A 22 -11.75 15.48 -36.36
CA GLU A 22 -11.89 16.35 -35.18
C GLU A 22 -11.95 15.54 -33.88
N GLN A 23 -12.55 14.34 -33.90
CA GLN A 23 -12.61 13.48 -32.72
C GLN A 23 -11.22 12.97 -32.31
N PHE A 24 -10.38 12.59 -33.28
CA PHE A 24 -8.99 12.19 -33.00
C PHE A 24 -8.18 13.34 -32.39
N TYR A 25 -8.30 14.56 -32.93
CA TYR A 25 -7.63 15.73 -32.34
C TYR A 25 -8.10 16.07 -30.93
N LYS A 26 -9.38 15.87 -30.61
CA LYS A 26 -9.90 16.05 -29.24
C LYS A 26 -9.27 15.06 -28.25
N HIS A 27 -8.98 13.83 -28.68
CA HIS A 27 -8.40 12.80 -27.83
C HIS A 27 -6.87 12.80 -27.80
N LEU A 28 -6.20 13.41 -28.78
CA LEU A 28 -4.75 13.45 -28.89
C LEU A 28 -4.06 13.93 -27.59
N PRO A 29 -4.48 15.02 -26.91
CA PRO A 29 -3.84 15.47 -25.67
C PRO A 29 -3.84 14.42 -24.56
N PHE A 30 -4.94 13.64 -24.47
CA PHE A 30 -5.03 12.56 -23.49
C PHE A 30 -4.00 11.47 -23.77
N TYR A 31 -3.85 11.04 -25.02
CA TYR A 31 -2.87 10.00 -25.35
C TYR A 31 -1.42 10.46 -25.18
N LEU A 32 -1.13 11.73 -25.54
CA LEU A 32 0.15 12.34 -25.23
C LEU A 32 0.44 12.31 -23.72
N SER A 33 -0.55 12.60 -22.88
CA SER A 33 -0.38 12.59 -21.42
C SER A 33 -0.05 11.21 -20.83
N ILE A 34 -0.47 10.12 -21.49
CA ILE A 34 -0.23 8.74 -21.04
C ILE A 34 1.15 8.24 -21.50
N GLY A 35 1.77 8.93 -22.46
CA GLY A 35 3.08 8.62 -23.03
C GLY A 35 3.04 8.06 -24.46
N VAL A 36 1.91 8.18 -25.17
CA VAL A 36 1.86 7.88 -26.61
C VAL A 36 2.52 9.04 -27.36
N THR A 37 3.42 8.76 -28.30
CA THR A 37 4.01 9.82 -29.14
C THR A 37 3.08 10.21 -30.29
N TYR A 38 3.29 11.39 -30.87
CA TYR A 38 2.50 11.85 -32.03
C TYR A 38 2.58 10.84 -33.19
N ASP A 39 3.78 10.37 -33.52
CA ASP A 39 3.99 9.40 -34.59
C ASP A 39 3.31 8.07 -34.29
N GLN A 40 3.40 7.57 -33.05
CA GLN A 40 2.70 6.35 -32.63
C GLN A 40 1.18 6.47 -32.72
N TYR A 41 0.64 7.67 -32.53
CA TYR A 41 -0.80 7.88 -32.55
C TYR A 41 -1.36 7.94 -33.99
N TRP A 42 -0.59 8.50 -34.93
CA TRP A 42 -1.04 8.72 -36.31
C TRP A 42 -0.54 7.69 -37.32
N ASN A 43 0.70 7.21 -37.16
CA ASN A 43 1.41 6.44 -38.18
C ASN A 43 1.59 4.96 -37.81
N ASP A 44 1.60 4.61 -36.52
CA ASP A 44 1.73 3.22 -36.07
C ASP A 44 0.36 2.50 -36.00
N ASP A 45 0.34 1.30 -35.40
CA ASP A 45 -0.85 0.48 -35.25
C ASP A 45 -1.96 1.19 -34.45
N CYS A 46 -3.15 1.28 -35.06
CA CYS A 46 -4.33 1.88 -34.45
C CYS A 46 -4.80 1.14 -33.19
N CYS A 47 -4.43 -0.14 -33.01
CA CYS A 47 -4.74 -0.91 -31.82
C CYS A 47 -3.86 -0.56 -30.63
N LEU A 48 -2.69 0.06 -30.84
CA LEU A 48 -1.73 0.42 -29.79
C LEU A 48 -2.37 1.28 -28.69
N VAL A 49 -3.24 2.17 -29.13
CA VAL A 49 -4.05 3.08 -28.31
C VAL A 49 -4.89 2.33 -27.25
N LYS A 50 -5.34 1.11 -27.53
CA LYS A 50 -6.09 0.26 -26.57
C LYS A 50 -5.19 -0.21 -25.44
N TYR A 51 -4.00 -0.70 -25.75
CA TYR A 51 -3.04 -1.16 -24.75
C TYR A 51 -2.54 -0.02 -23.86
N TYR A 52 -2.36 1.19 -24.40
CA TYR A 52 -2.03 2.36 -23.58
C TYR A 52 -3.15 2.75 -22.62
N ARG A 53 -4.43 2.59 -23.02
CA ARG A 53 -5.57 2.80 -22.11
C ARG A 53 -5.59 1.79 -20.97
N GLU A 54 -5.34 0.52 -21.27
CA GLU A 54 -5.24 -0.53 -20.24
C GLU A 54 -4.06 -0.26 -19.31
N ALA A 55 -2.90 0.10 -19.86
CA ALA A 55 -1.73 0.47 -19.07
C ALA A 55 -1.99 1.69 -18.17
N PHE A 56 -2.71 2.70 -18.66
CA PHE A 56 -3.12 3.86 -17.87
C PHE A 56 -4.06 3.47 -16.72
N LYS A 57 -5.01 2.57 -16.96
CA LYS A 57 -5.90 2.03 -15.93
C LYS A 57 -5.10 1.30 -14.84
N LEU A 58 -4.21 0.39 -15.23
CA LEU A 58 -3.34 -0.34 -14.30
C LEU A 58 -2.44 0.60 -13.48
N LYS A 59 -1.90 1.66 -14.10
CA LYS A 59 -1.13 2.69 -13.39
C LYS A 59 -2.00 3.44 -12.36
N SER A 60 -3.23 3.76 -12.73
CA SER A 60 -4.17 4.48 -11.84
C SER A 60 -4.59 3.61 -10.66
N GLU A 61 -4.86 2.32 -10.88
CA GLU A 61 -5.17 1.35 -9.83
C GLU A 61 -3.99 1.19 -8.86
N ARG A 62 -2.78 0.98 -9.37
CA ARG A 62 -1.56 0.94 -8.54
C ARG A 62 -1.41 2.22 -7.73
N LYS A 63 -1.67 3.39 -8.33
CA LYS A 63 -1.56 4.66 -7.62
C LYS A 63 -2.59 4.79 -6.49
N ASN A 64 -3.81 4.30 -6.71
CA ASN A 64 -4.84 4.26 -5.69
C ASN A 64 -4.43 3.37 -4.51
N GLU A 65 -3.87 2.19 -4.78
CA GLU A 65 -3.34 1.29 -3.74
C GLU A 65 -2.19 1.93 -2.95
N GLU A 66 -1.25 2.60 -3.63
CA GLU A 66 -0.16 3.33 -2.99
C GLU A 66 -0.67 4.45 -2.06
N LEU A 67 -1.64 5.23 -2.53
CA LEU A 67 -2.24 6.31 -1.75
C LEU A 67 -3.03 5.78 -0.55
N TRP A 68 -3.71 4.64 -0.72
CA TRP A 68 -4.39 3.96 0.38
C TRP A 68 -3.39 3.52 1.47
N LEU A 69 -2.28 2.92 1.08
CA LEU A 69 -1.21 2.53 1.99
C LEU A 69 -0.56 3.75 2.66
N GLN A 70 -0.36 4.84 1.93
CA GLN A 70 0.12 6.10 2.50
C GLN A 70 -0.87 6.65 3.54
N GLY A 71 -2.17 6.59 3.28
CA GLY A 71 -3.21 6.98 4.22
C GLY A 71 -3.15 6.17 5.52
N LEU A 72 -2.92 4.86 5.43
CA LEU A 72 -2.70 4.00 6.59
C LEU A 72 -1.49 4.46 7.43
N TYR A 73 -0.35 4.74 6.78
CA TYR A 73 0.85 5.21 7.48
C TYR A 73 0.66 6.58 8.16
N ILE A 74 -0.09 7.49 7.52
CA ILE A 74 -0.43 8.80 8.10
C ILE A 74 -1.35 8.62 9.31
N TYR A 75 -2.37 7.75 9.18
CA TYR A 75 -3.29 7.44 10.26
C TYR A 75 -2.56 6.89 11.49
N GLU A 76 -1.66 5.92 11.29
CA GLU A 76 -0.81 5.38 12.37
C GLU A 76 0.01 6.48 13.04
N ALA A 77 0.70 7.33 12.26
CA ALA A 77 1.50 8.42 12.81
C ALA A 77 0.66 9.41 13.63
N LEU A 78 -0.58 9.69 13.22
CA LEU A 78 -1.49 10.54 13.98
C LEU A 78 -1.94 9.88 15.29
N CYS A 79 -2.23 8.58 15.25
CA CYS A 79 -2.51 7.80 16.46
C CYS A 79 -1.31 7.82 17.42
N ASP A 80 -0.09 7.74 16.89
CA ASP A 80 1.13 7.70 17.70
C ASP A 80 1.42 9.02 18.41
N VAL A 81 1.13 10.13 17.75
CA VAL A 81 1.33 11.48 18.28
C VAL A 81 0.15 11.95 19.15
N SER A 82 -1.01 11.28 19.04
CA SER A 82 -2.24 11.58 19.80
C SER A 82 -2.04 11.80 21.31
N PRO A 83 -1.22 11.01 22.04
CA PRO A 83 -1.01 11.22 23.48
C PRO A 83 -0.41 12.58 23.84
N ILE A 84 0.40 13.17 22.95
CA ILE A 84 1.00 14.49 23.14
C ILE A 84 -0.02 15.60 22.86
N LEU A 85 -0.87 15.39 21.85
CA LEU A 85 -1.84 16.38 21.37
C LEU A 85 -3.09 16.49 22.25
N HIS A 86 -3.25 15.61 23.24
CA HIS A 86 -4.38 15.64 24.14
C HIS A 86 -4.35 16.89 25.04
N ALA A 87 -5.48 17.62 25.13
CA ALA A 87 -5.57 18.91 25.84
C ALA A 87 -5.18 18.86 27.33
N PHE A 88 -5.26 17.68 27.95
CA PHE A 88 -4.88 17.43 29.35
C PHE A 88 -3.73 16.41 29.47
N ALA A 89 -2.88 16.30 28.46
CA ALA A 89 -1.70 15.43 28.51
C ALA A 89 -0.80 15.79 29.70
N LYS A 90 -0.39 14.79 30.47
CA LYS A 90 0.52 15.00 31.60
C LYS A 90 1.85 15.56 31.10
N ARG A 91 2.48 16.44 31.89
CA ARG A 91 3.79 17.00 31.55
C ARG A 91 4.83 15.88 31.42
N GLY A 92 5.45 15.77 30.25
CA GLY A 92 6.40 14.70 29.93
C GLY A 92 5.82 13.47 29.23
N THR A 93 4.54 13.51 28.82
CA THR A 93 3.95 12.47 27.93
C THR A 93 4.75 12.39 26.63
N LYS A 94 5.20 11.18 26.27
CA LYS A 94 5.91 10.91 25.01
C LYS A 94 4.95 10.26 24.01
N ALA A 95 5.19 10.51 22.73
CA ALA A 95 4.50 9.79 21.65
C ALA A 95 4.84 8.31 21.72
N THR A 96 3.90 7.46 21.28
CA THR A 96 4.26 6.07 20.99
C THR A 96 5.22 6.03 19.81
N PRO A 97 6.22 5.14 19.84
CA PRO A 97 7.20 5.06 18.76
C PRO A 97 6.53 4.52 17.49
N TYR A 98 6.75 5.20 16.37
CA TYR A 98 6.30 4.79 15.06
C TYR A 98 6.86 3.42 14.66
N SER A 99 6.15 2.70 13.78
CA SER A 99 6.62 1.41 13.29
C SER A 99 8.02 1.51 12.68
N SER A 100 8.92 0.66 13.15
CA SER A 100 10.31 0.56 12.68
C SER A 100 10.44 -0.11 11.32
N GLN A 101 9.38 -0.77 10.83
CA GLN A 101 9.40 -1.54 9.60
C GLN A 101 8.12 -1.31 8.78
N PRO A 102 8.21 -1.38 7.45
CA PRO A 102 7.05 -1.23 6.58
C PRO A 102 6.05 -2.38 6.75
N TYR A 103 4.79 -2.11 6.45
CA TYR A 103 3.74 -3.14 6.42
C TYR A 103 4.05 -4.21 5.36
N ALA A 104 3.81 -5.46 5.74
CA ALA A 104 3.93 -6.59 4.83
C ALA A 104 2.70 -6.65 3.92
N LEU A 105 2.89 -6.36 2.63
CA LEU A 105 1.81 -6.37 1.62
C LEU A 105 1.48 -7.76 1.07
N THR A 106 2.36 -8.74 1.26
CA THR A 106 2.22 -10.09 0.72
C THR A 106 2.19 -11.10 1.85
N GLU A 107 1.38 -12.15 1.73
CA GLU A 107 1.28 -13.22 2.75
C GLU A 107 2.64 -13.83 3.11
N ASN A 108 3.51 -14.03 2.13
CA ASN A 108 4.86 -14.55 2.36
C ASN A 108 5.67 -13.62 3.27
N LYS A 109 5.59 -12.30 3.06
CA LYS A 109 6.26 -11.31 3.92
C LYS A 109 5.63 -11.26 5.31
N VAL A 110 4.31 -11.47 5.41
CA VAL A 110 3.61 -11.54 6.71
C VAL A 110 4.12 -12.75 7.51
N LYS A 111 4.20 -13.92 6.88
CA LYS A 111 4.72 -15.15 7.50
C LYS A 111 6.18 -14.98 7.92
N GLU A 112 7.03 -14.47 7.03
CA GLU A 112 8.45 -14.24 7.32
C GLU A 112 8.63 -13.28 8.51
N ASN A 113 7.89 -12.18 8.55
CA ASN A 113 7.94 -11.24 9.66
C ASN A 113 7.45 -11.86 10.98
N LYS A 114 6.44 -12.73 10.92
CA LYS A 114 5.94 -13.46 12.09
C LYS A 114 6.98 -14.45 12.61
N GLU A 115 7.57 -15.26 11.74
CA GLU A 115 8.63 -16.20 12.12
C GLU A 115 9.87 -15.48 12.69
N LYS A 116 10.24 -14.33 12.12
CA LYS A 116 11.34 -13.49 12.67
C LYS A 116 11.02 -12.97 14.07
N LYS A 117 9.77 -12.55 14.31
CA LYS A 117 9.32 -12.10 15.63
C LYS A 117 9.33 -13.25 16.63
N GLU A 118 8.77 -14.40 16.26
CA GLU A 118 8.73 -15.61 17.11
C GLU A 118 10.14 -16.10 17.46
N LYS A 119 11.07 -16.14 16.50
CA LYS A 119 12.47 -16.48 16.76
C LYS A 119 13.12 -15.50 17.72
N ALA A 120 12.94 -14.19 17.50
CA ALA A 120 13.50 -13.17 18.38
C ALA A 120 12.92 -13.22 19.81
N GLU A 121 11.64 -13.57 19.96
CA GLU A 121 11.00 -13.78 21.26
C GLU A 121 11.52 -15.04 21.95
N PHE A 122 11.67 -16.14 21.20
CA PHE A 122 12.24 -17.38 21.70
C PHE A 122 13.68 -17.20 22.19
N ASP A 123 14.53 -16.53 21.41
CA ASP A 123 15.92 -16.27 21.78
C ASP A 123 16.04 -15.40 23.04
N LYS A 124 15.16 -14.40 23.18
CA LYS A 124 15.07 -13.57 24.41
C LYS A 124 14.65 -14.41 25.60
N ALA A 125 13.62 -15.24 25.45
CA ALA A 125 13.12 -16.10 26.53
C ALA A 125 14.19 -17.11 26.98
N LYS A 126 14.91 -17.71 26.01
CA LYS A 126 16.03 -18.62 26.26
C LYS A 126 17.14 -17.93 27.05
N ALA A 127 17.57 -16.73 26.62
CA ALA A 127 18.60 -15.97 27.32
C ALA A 127 18.18 -15.61 28.77
N MET A 128 16.91 -15.24 28.98
CA MET A 128 16.38 -14.98 30.32
C MET A 128 16.37 -16.23 31.19
N MET A 129 15.99 -17.38 30.64
CA MET A 129 15.99 -18.66 31.34
C MET A 129 17.40 -19.12 31.72
N GLU A 130 18.36 -18.98 30.81
CA GLU A 130 19.78 -19.27 31.07
C GLU A 130 20.34 -18.37 32.18
N ALA A 131 20.06 -17.07 32.12
CA ALA A 131 20.45 -16.13 33.17
C ALA A 131 19.83 -16.51 34.53
N PHE A 132 18.54 -16.87 34.55
CA PHE A 132 17.86 -17.33 35.76
C PHE A 132 18.46 -18.62 36.32
N ALA A 133 18.73 -19.63 35.48
CA ALA A 133 19.33 -20.89 35.89
C ALA A 133 20.74 -20.67 36.45
N SER A 134 21.55 -19.80 35.83
CA SER A 134 22.89 -19.49 36.34
C SER A 134 22.86 -18.84 37.73
N ALA A 135 21.94 -17.89 37.94
CA ALA A 135 21.73 -17.23 39.22
C ALA A 135 21.24 -18.23 40.29
N PHE A 136 20.29 -19.10 39.94
CA PHE A 136 19.78 -20.13 40.85
C PHE A 136 20.87 -21.15 41.24
N ASN A 137 21.65 -21.64 40.27
CA ASN A 137 22.77 -22.55 40.51
C ASN A 137 23.83 -21.92 41.42
N SER A 138 24.12 -20.62 41.24
CA SER A 138 25.06 -19.91 42.12
C SER A 138 24.54 -19.82 43.56
N ARG A 139 23.22 -19.64 43.75
CA ARG A 139 22.57 -19.53 45.05
C ARG A 139 22.48 -20.87 45.79
N LEU A 140 22.25 -21.97 45.07
CA LEU A 140 22.32 -23.31 45.66
C LEU A 140 23.73 -23.64 46.15
N LYS A 141 24.75 -23.42 45.30
CA LYS A 141 26.16 -23.61 45.69
C LYS A 141 26.58 -22.77 46.89
N ALA A 142 26.02 -21.58 47.04
CA ALA A 142 26.26 -20.75 48.22
C ALA A 142 25.64 -21.36 49.49
N LYS A 143 24.40 -21.86 49.42
CA LYS A 143 23.75 -22.56 50.55
C LYS A 143 24.46 -23.86 50.94
N ASP A 144 24.89 -24.67 49.95
CA ASP A 144 25.60 -25.93 50.22
C ASP A 144 26.93 -25.68 50.95
N LYS A 145 27.62 -24.57 50.64
CA LYS A 145 28.85 -24.15 51.33
C LYS A 145 28.62 -23.63 52.75
N GLU A 146 27.44 -23.06 53.05
CA GLU A 146 27.10 -22.63 54.41
C GLU A 146 26.72 -23.81 55.30
N VAL A 147 26.05 -24.84 54.75
CA VAL A 147 25.66 -26.05 55.50
C VAL A 147 26.87 -26.95 55.80
N GLY A 148 27.83 -27.09 54.87
CA GLY A 148 29.04 -27.90 55.07
C GLY A 148 30.13 -27.27 55.94
N LYS A 149 29.91 -26.07 56.50
CA LYS A 149 30.86 -25.37 57.39
C LYS A 149 30.42 -25.37 58.86
N GLY A 150 29.31 -26.04 59.17
CA GLY A 150 28.73 -26.18 60.51
C GLY A 150 28.87 -27.58 61.13
N GLU A 151 29.64 -28.48 60.50
CA GLU A 151 30.10 -29.75 61.08
C GLU A 151 31.57 -29.64 61.54
#